data_AF-A0A7H8TKJ6-F1
#
_entry.id   AF-A0A7H8TKJ6-F1
#
_cell.length_a   1.000
_cell.length_b   1.000
_cell.length_c   1.000
_cell.angle_alpha   90.00
_cell.angle_beta   90.00
_cell.angle_gamma   90.00
#
_symmetry.space_group_name_H-M   'P 1'
#
loop_
_entity.id
_entity.type
_entity.pdbx_description
1 polymer ?
#
loop_
_entity_poly.entity_id
_entity_poly.type
_entity_poly.pdbx_seq_one_letter_code
_entity_poly.pdbx_strand_id
1 'polypeptide(L)'
;MSLETGLELVRVMLRDGGAWCRLEVEDTLAVNVGWDQYLYVGSDRPCHRALARICELGLFPERRDASPDDFEPEEGGVRRPGDDDFWAGLHEAVVQGNAALLEEIHGGGETSVVQCVKLRR
;
A
#
# COMPACT_ATOMS: atom_id res chain seq x y z
N MET A 1 -5.12 -7.55 -10.21
CA MET A 1 -4.46 -6.36 -10.79
C MET A 1 -3.45 -6.82 -11.85
N SER A 2 -3.26 -6.08 -12.94
CA SER A 2 -2.22 -6.41 -13.94
C SER A 2 -0.85 -5.89 -13.50
N LEU A 3 0.22 -6.47 -14.04
CA LEU A 3 1.59 -6.00 -13.79
C LEU A 3 1.78 -4.53 -14.22
N GLU A 4 1.20 -4.16 -15.37
CA GLU A 4 1.29 -2.80 -15.91
C GLU A 4 0.68 -1.78 -14.94
N THR A 5 -0.53 -2.05 -14.42
CA THR A 5 -1.16 -1.19 -13.41
C THR A 5 -0.32 -1.11 -12.14
N GLY A 6 0.24 -2.24 -11.68
CA GLY A 6 1.11 -2.25 -10.51
C GLY A 6 2.36 -1.38 -10.70
N LEU A 7 2.98 -1.42 -11.88
CA LEU A 7 4.15 -0.59 -12.19
C LEU A 7 3.81 0.91 -12.22
N GLU A 8 2.66 1.28 -12.78
CA GLU A 8 2.21 2.68 -12.75
C GLU A 8 1.94 3.17 -11.32
N LEU A 9 1.36 2.33 -10.46
CA LEU A 9 1.15 2.68 -9.06
C LEU A 9 2.48 2.91 -8.33
N VAL A 10 3.47 2.03 -8.52
CA VAL A 10 4.82 2.23 -7.95
C VAL A 10 5.48 3.51 -8.47
N ARG A 11 5.29 3.82 -9.76
CA ARG A 11 5.80 5.05 -10.37
C ARG A 11 5.14 6.32 -9.80
N VAL A 12 3.86 6.25 -9.44
CA VAL A 12 3.14 7.34 -8.76
C VAL A 12 3.65 7.49 -7.32
N MET A 13 3.81 6.38 -6.59
CA MET A 13 4.38 6.36 -5.23
C MET A 13 5.75 7.05 -5.18
N LEU A 14 6.68 6.66 -6.07
CA LEU A 14 8.03 7.22 -6.15
C LEU A 14 8.11 8.69 -6.58
N ARG A 15 7.02 9.23 -7.14
CA ARG A 15 6.94 10.64 -7.57
C ARG A 15 6.14 11.49 -6.59
N ASP A 16 5.80 10.93 -5.44
CA ASP A 16 4.98 11.57 -4.43
C ASP A 16 3.59 12.01 -4.96
N GLY A 17 3.05 11.26 -5.92
CA GLY A 17 1.76 11.58 -6.56
C GLY A 17 0.52 11.18 -5.76
N GLY A 18 0.63 11.05 -4.44
CA GLY A 18 -0.50 10.83 -3.52
C GLY A 18 -1.00 9.39 -3.32
N ALA A 19 -0.43 8.39 -4.01
CA ALA A 19 -0.76 6.98 -3.76
C ALA A 19 0.30 6.33 -2.88
N TRP A 20 -0.03 5.97 -1.62
CA TRP A 20 0.86 5.24 -0.71
C TRP A 20 0.16 3.96 -0.23
N CYS A 21 0.42 2.84 -0.87
CA CYS A 21 -0.12 1.54 -0.48
C CYS A 21 0.88 0.41 -0.76
N ARG A 22 0.72 -0.70 -0.03
CA ARG A 22 1.47 -1.93 -0.28
C ARG A 22 0.77 -2.72 -1.37
N LEU A 23 1.50 -3.01 -2.45
CA LEU A 23 1.04 -3.90 -3.51
C LEU A 23 1.51 -5.31 -3.17
N GLU A 24 0.60 -6.26 -3.05
CA GLU A 24 0.96 -7.61 -2.65
C GLU A 24 0.18 -8.71 -3.36
N VAL A 25 0.87 -9.84 -3.50
CA VAL A 25 0.28 -11.15 -3.70
C VAL A 25 0.67 -11.94 -2.47
N GLU A 26 -0.33 -12.40 -1.73
CA GLU A 26 -0.17 -13.12 -0.46
C GLU A 26 0.93 -14.19 -0.56
N ASP A 27 1.82 -14.17 0.45
CA ASP A 27 2.99 -15.05 0.60
C ASP A 27 3.99 -15.10 -0.57
N THR A 28 3.83 -14.26 -1.60
CA THR A 28 4.59 -14.39 -2.86
C THR A 28 5.44 -13.17 -3.16
N LEU A 29 4.82 -11.98 -3.14
CA LEU A 29 5.45 -10.74 -3.56
C LEU A 29 4.84 -9.57 -2.79
N ALA A 30 5.68 -8.67 -2.31
CA ALA A 30 5.25 -7.39 -1.75
C ALA A 30 6.09 -6.26 -2.33
N VAL A 31 5.47 -5.13 -2.65
CA VAL A 31 6.14 -3.91 -3.11
C VAL A 31 5.51 -2.71 -2.42
N ASN A 32 6.33 -1.88 -1.80
CA ASN A 32 5.93 -0.60 -1.22
C ASN A 32 7.06 0.42 -1.30
N VAL A 33 6.70 1.70 -1.26
CA VAL A 33 7.64 2.81 -1.14
C VAL A 33 7.49 3.37 0.27
N GLY A 34 8.60 3.45 1.00
CA GLY A 34 8.62 4.05 2.33
C GLY A 34 8.50 5.57 2.27
N TRP A 35 8.21 6.17 3.42
CA TRP A 35 8.18 7.64 3.56
C TRP A 35 9.53 8.30 3.21
N ASP A 36 10.62 7.54 3.32
CA ASP A 36 11.99 7.90 2.98
C ASP A 36 12.32 7.75 1.48
N GLN A 37 11.32 7.44 0.65
CA GLN A 37 11.42 7.20 -0.79
C GLN A 37 12.25 5.96 -1.17
N TYR A 38 12.53 5.06 -0.22
CA TYR A 38 13.13 3.76 -0.55
C TYR A 38 12.07 2.79 -1.07
N LEU A 39 12.42 2.06 -2.13
CA LEU A 39 11.60 0.98 -2.67
C LEU A 39 11.92 -0.32 -1.93
N TYR A 40 10.91 -0.88 -1.27
CA TYR A 40 10.96 -2.16 -0.59
C TYR A 40 10.31 -3.23 -1.47
N VAL A 41 11.02 -4.33 -1.69
CA VAL A 41 10.55 -5.47 -2.49
C VAL A 41 10.78 -6.76 -1.72
N GLY A 42 9.69 -7.45 -1.37
CA GLY A 42 9.71 -8.79 -0.77
C GLY A 42 9.37 -9.86 -1.80
N SER A 43 10.01 -11.03 -1.71
CA SER A 43 9.69 -12.20 -2.52
C SER A 43 9.85 -13.50 -1.73
N ASP A 44 9.01 -14.48 -2.04
CA ASP A 44 9.08 -15.85 -1.53
C ASP A 44 10.31 -16.63 -2.02
N ARG A 45 10.99 -16.14 -3.06
CA ARG A 45 12.07 -16.84 -3.75
C ARG A 45 13.32 -15.97 -3.90
N PRO A 46 14.51 -16.59 -3.94
CA PRO A 46 15.74 -15.87 -4.24
C PRO A 46 15.73 -15.25 -5.65
N CYS A 47 15.89 -13.93 -5.74
CA CYS A 47 15.85 -13.17 -7.01
C CYS A 47 17.24 -12.79 -7.54
N HIS A 48 18.21 -13.71 -7.56
CA HIS A 48 19.62 -13.41 -7.92
C HIS A 48 19.79 -12.66 -9.25
N ARG A 49 19.05 -13.05 -10.29
CA ARG A 49 19.11 -12.39 -11.60
C ARG A 49 18.59 -10.96 -11.57
N ALA A 50 17.54 -10.70 -10.80
CA ALA A 50 16.98 -9.37 -10.64
C ALA A 50 17.95 -8.47 -9.86
N LEU A 51 18.55 -8.99 -8.78
CA LEU A 51 19.57 -8.27 -8.01
C LEU A 51 20.78 -7.90 -8.87
N ALA A 52 21.33 -8.85 -9.63
CA ALA A 52 22.44 -8.59 -10.54
C ALA A 52 22.07 -7.49 -11.56
N ARG A 53 20.87 -7.58 -12.14
CA ARG A 53 20.40 -6.60 -13.12
C ARG A 53 20.23 -5.21 -12.53
N ILE A 54 19.70 -5.11 -11.30
CA ILE A 54 19.53 -3.84 -10.59
C ILE A 54 20.90 -3.20 -10.32
N CYS A 55 21.90 -3.98 -9.88
CA CYS A 55 23.27 -3.50 -9.71
C CYS A 55 23.90 -3.04 -11.03
N GLU A 56 23.71 -3.78 -12.13
CA GLU A 56 24.18 -3.37 -13.47
C GLU A 56 23.59 -2.03 -13.93
N LEU A 57 22.37 -1.72 -13.50
CA LEU A 57 21.69 -0.45 -13.78
C LEU A 57 22.16 0.70 -12.86
N GLY A 58 23.13 0.45 -11.97
CA GLY A 58 23.70 1.45 -11.07
C GLY A 58 22.87 1.70 -9.81
N LEU A 59 21.96 0.77 -9.47
CA LEU A 59 21.19 0.81 -8.22
C LEU A 59 21.88 -0.01 -7.12
N PHE A 60 21.53 0.25 -5.87
CA PHE A 60 22.20 -0.28 -4.68
C PHE A 60 21.21 -1.05 -3.80
N PRO A 61 20.82 -2.28 -4.17
CA PRO A 61 19.87 -3.05 -3.38
C PRO A 61 20.51 -3.50 -2.05
N GLU A 62 19.84 -3.21 -0.93
CA GLU A 62 20.21 -3.71 0.38
C GLU A 62 19.35 -4.91 0.76
N ARG A 63 19.99 -5.99 1.22
CA ARG A 63 19.24 -7.10 1.83
C ARG A 63 18.76 -6.67 3.21
N ARG A 64 17.46 -6.80 3.43
CA ARG A 64 16.78 -6.53 4.70
C ARG A 64 16.04 -7.79 5.11
N ASP A 65 16.04 -8.08 6.40
CA ASP A 65 15.35 -9.26 6.94
C ASP A 65 13.85 -8.96 7.19
N ALA A 66 13.47 -7.68 7.27
CA ALA A 66 12.09 -7.20 7.36
C ALA A 66 11.97 -5.76 6.80
N SER A 67 10.77 -5.35 6.39
CA SER A 67 10.50 -3.96 6.00
C SER A 67 10.33 -3.10 7.27
N PRO A 68 10.88 -1.88 7.35
CA PRO A 68 10.64 -0.97 8.47
C PRO A 68 9.16 -0.64 8.66
N ASP A 69 8.40 -0.67 7.57
CA ASP A 69 6.96 -0.42 7.51
C ASP A 69 6.18 -1.73 7.35
N ASP A 70 6.67 -2.85 7.89
CA ASP A 70 5.79 -3.99 8.09
C ASP A 70 4.66 -3.53 9.02
N PHE A 71 3.53 -3.21 8.40
CA PHE A 71 2.29 -2.89 9.09
C PHE A 71 1.99 -4.08 9.98
N GLU A 72 2.33 -3.97 11.27
CA GLU A 72 1.85 -4.93 12.25
C GLU A 72 0.33 -4.98 12.06
N PRO A 73 -0.24 -6.14 11.69
CA PRO A 73 -1.67 -6.24 11.56
C PRO A 73 -2.24 -5.85 12.92
N GLU A 74 -3.18 -4.90 12.95
CA GLU A 74 -3.91 -4.64 14.20
C GLU A 74 -4.44 -5.98 14.70
N GLU A 75 -3.98 -6.39 15.89
CA GLU A 75 -4.28 -7.70 16.44
C GLU A 75 -5.80 -7.89 16.47
N GLY A 76 -6.30 -8.80 15.63
CA GLY A 76 -7.72 -9.18 15.57
C GLY A 76 -8.58 -8.50 14.50
N GLY A 77 -8.02 -7.65 13.62
CA GLY A 77 -8.76 -7.09 12.48
C GLY A 77 -8.83 -8.04 11.28
N VAL A 78 -10.03 -8.46 10.86
CA VAL A 78 -10.20 -9.15 9.57
C VAL A 78 -9.94 -8.14 8.44
N ARG A 79 -8.78 -8.24 7.80
CA ARG A 79 -8.43 -7.44 6.63
C ARG A 79 -9.08 -8.06 5.40
N ARG A 80 -10.11 -7.40 4.85
CA ARG A 80 -10.74 -7.82 3.59
C ARG A 80 -10.25 -6.95 2.44
N PRO A 81 -10.20 -7.47 1.20
CA PRO A 81 -9.91 -6.67 0.02
C PRO A 81 -10.87 -5.48 -0.10
N GLY A 82 -10.36 -4.34 -0.55
CA GLY A 82 -11.17 -3.17 -0.93
C GLY A 82 -11.82 -3.36 -2.30
N ASP A 83 -12.56 -4.46 -2.48
CA ASP A 83 -13.28 -4.83 -3.70
C ASP A 83 -14.62 -4.10 -3.85
N ASP A 84 -15.32 -4.31 -4.97
CA ASP A 84 -16.60 -3.66 -5.25
C ASP A 84 -17.64 -3.95 -4.15
N ASP A 85 -17.65 -5.18 -3.63
CA ASP A 85 -18.53 -5.58 -2.52
C ASP A 85 -18.18 -4.86 -1.21
N PHE A 86 -16.90 -4.58 -0.97
CA PHE A 86 -16.45 -3.78 0.15
C PHE A 86 -16.95 -2.35 0.02
N TRP A 87 -16.77 -1.73 -1.15
CA TRP A 87 -17.19 -0.35 -1.39
C TRP A 87 -18.71 -0.20 -1.35
N ALA A 88 -19.46 -1.18 -1.87
CA ALA A 88 -20.92 -1.21 -1.78
C ALA A 88 -21.41 -1.29 -0.32
N GLY A 89 -20.81 -2.19 0.48
CA GLY A 89 -21.15 -2.32 1.90
C GLY A 89 -20.77 -1.09 2.73
N LEU A 90 -19.62 -0.47 2.44
CA LEU A 90 -19.21 0.78 3.06
C LEU A 90 -20.18 1.92 2.75
N HIS A 91 -20.57 2.07 1.49
CA HIS A 91 -21.55 3.07 1.07
C HIS A 91 -22.89 2.89 1.80
N GLU A 92 -23.38 1.65 1.89
CA GLU A 92 -24.61 1.35 2.64
C GLU A 92 -24.47 1.72 4.13
N ALA A 93 -23.35 1.38 4.77
CA ALA A 93 -23.10 1.73 6.16
C ALA A 93 -23.07 3.24 6.40
N VAL A 94 -22.53 4.01 5.45
CA VAL A 94 -22.54 5.49 5.50
C VAL A 94 -23.96 6.04 5.34
N VAL A 95 -24.73 5.54 4.38
CA VAL A 95 -26.13 5.95 4.17
C VAL A 95 -27.02 5.64 5.38
N GLN A 96 -26.76 4.52 6.07
CA GLN A 96 -27.47 4.14 7.29
C GLN A 96 -27.00 4.88 8.55
N GLY A 97 -25.97 5.73 8.45
CA GLY A 97 -25.41 6.48 9.58
C GLY A 97 -24.64 5.61 10.57
N ASN A 98 -24.15 4.44 10.13
CA ASN A 98 -23.36 3.52 10.94
C ASN A 98 -21.84 3.73 10.76
N ALA A 99 -21.44 4.46 9.71
CA ALA A 99 -20.06 4.84 9.42
C ALA A 99 -20.00 6.26 8.82
N ALA A 100 -18.83 6.88 8.88
CA ALA A 100 -18.52 8.11 8.16
C ALA A 100 -17.14 7.99 7.49
N LEU A 101 -16.98 8.60 6.32
CA LEU A 101 -15.67 8.79 5.69
C LEU A 101 -15.16 10.17 6.09
N LEU A 102 -14.00 10.19 6.73
CA LEU A 102 -13.27 11.41 7.04
C LEU A 102 -12.18 11.59 5.98
N GLU A 103 -12.23 12.70 5.27
CA GLU A 103 -11.13 13.13 4.41
C GLU A 103 -10.26 14.12 5.20
N GLU A 104 -9.02 13.73 5.49
CA GLU A 104 -8.04 14.60 6.15
C GLU A 104 -7.16 15.29 5.12
N ILE A 105 -7.24 16.62 5.08
CA ILE A 105 -6.40 17.46 4.24
C ILE A 105 -5.23 17.96 5.11
N HIS A 106 -4.03 17.45 4.86
CA HIS A 106 -2.83 17.95 5.54
C HIS A 106 -2.43 19.32 4.98
N GLY A 107 -2.08 20.26 5.86
CA GLY A 107 -1.83 21.68 5.53
C GLY A 107 -0.61 21.99 4.64
N GLY A 108 0.07 20.97 4.11
CA GLY A 108 1.02 21.07 3.01
C GLY A 108 0.51 20.12 1.92
N GLY A 109 0.12 20.68 0.78
CA GLY A 109 -0.78 20.05 -0.18
C GLY A 109 -0.39 18.67 -0.70
N GLU A 110 -1.43 17.99 -1.20
CA GLU A 110 -1.43 16.78 -2.05
C GLU A 110 -1.51 15.41 -1.36
N THR A 111 -1.93 15.32 -0.10
CA THR A 111 -2.35 14.02 0.46
C THR A 111 -3.66 14.14 1.24
N SER A 112 -4.74 13.66 0.63
CA SER A 112 -6.01 13.38 1.30
C SER A 112 -5.94 11.96 1.87
N VAL A 113 -5.97 11.82 3.19
CA VAL A 113 -6.12 10.50 3.83
C VAL A 113 -7.61 10.28 4.08
N VAL A 114 -8.18 9.22 3.49
CA VAL A 114 -9.59 8.85 3.75
C VAL A 114 -9.62 7.77 4.82
N GLN A 115 -10.08 8.13 6.01
CA GLN A 115 -10.29 7.19 7.11
C GLN A 115 -11.77 6.84 7.24
N CYS A 116 -12.09 5.56 7.42
CA CYS A 116 -13.45 5.13 7.75
C CYS A 116 -13.61 5.09 9.27
N VAL A 117 -14.51 5.89 9.81
CA VAL A 117 -14.81 5.95 11.24
C VAL A 117 -16.14 5.25 11.51
N LYS A 118 -16.13 4.22 12.36
CA LYS A 118 -17.36 3.57 12.82
C LYS A 118 -18.05 4.48 13.83
N LEU A 119 -19.30 4.86 13.57
CA LEU A 119 -20.07 5.69 14.48
C LEU A 119 -20.61 4.81 15.61
N ARG A 120 -20.18 5.06 16.85
CA ARG A 120 -20.83 4.44 18.03
C ARG A 120 -22.13 5.21 18.29
N ARG A 121 -23.26 4.49 18.36
CA ARG A 121 -24.48 5.04 18.97
C ARG A 121 -24.39 4.99 20.48
#